data_AF-A0A250IAX4-F1
#
_entry.id   AF-A0A250IAX4-F1
#
_cell.length_a   1.000
_cell.length_b   1.000
_cell.length_c   1.000
_cell.angle_alpha   90.00
_cell.angle_beta   90.00
_cell.angle_gamma   90.00
#
_symmetry.space_group_name_H-M   'P 1'
#
loop_
_entity.id
_entity.type
_entity.pdbx_description
1 polymer ?
#
loop_
_entity_poly.entity_id
_entity_poly.type
_entity_poly.pdbx_seq_one_letter_code
_entity_poly.pdbx_strand_id
1 'polypeptide(L)'
;MLSSLLLVLLTQAIACTPGETSLVCSCKAGMVSACVTLAADDTRKAAQVLDQVQEALEQASLMAGEGDENKTKQLQATAESLSQSLGSSEPPQCKGQEHHLISRPIARQLSKHPTLRGLYTPRDPRFVARARDEQAHCGYQQWHRDVDEEVIRWLNGNSKATPQGFMDKLRDIYSRPEMKARFPDGF
;
A
#
# COMPACT_ATOMS: atom_id res chain seq x y z
N MET A 1 -2.65 -41.75 -47.31
CA MET A 1 -1.83 -40.58 -46.95
C MET A 1 -2.20 -40.22 -45.52
N LEU A 2 -1.49 -40.80 -44.55
CA LEU A 2 -0.46 -40.09 -43.77
C LEU A 2 -1.12 -39.00 -42.88
N SER A 3 -1.43 -39.34 -41.64
CA SER A 3 -0.47 -39.38 -40.51
C SER A 3 -0.24 -37.99 -39.94
N SER A 4 -0.64 -37.86 -38.67
CA SER A 4 0.02 -37.10 -37.61
C SER A 4 0.52 -35.71 -37.96
N LEU A 5 -0.19 -34.69 -37.48
CA LEU A 5 0.47 -33.56 -36.82
C LEU A 5 -0.47 -32.97 -35.75
N LEU A 6 -0.21 -33.38 -34.50
CA LEU A 6 -0.55 -32.76 -33.22
C LEU A 6 -2.04 -32.64 -32.83
N LEU A 7 -2.65 -33.34 -31.85
CA LEU A 7 -2.16 -33.99 -30.62
C LEU A 7 -0.90 -33.34 -30.04
N VAL A 8 -1.05 -32.17 -29.42
CA VAL A 8 -0.39 -31.71 -28.17
C VAL A 8 -0.72 -30.21 -28.02
N LEU A 9 -1.91 -29.90 -27.51
CA LEU A 9 -2.16 -28.67 -26.72
C LEU A 9 -3.11 -28.97 -25.54
N LEU A 10 -3.08 -30.22 -25.07
CA LEU A 10 -3.52 -30.64 -23.73
C LEU A 10 -2.26 -30.76 -22.85
N THR A 11 -1.54 -29.67 -22.73
CA THR A 11 -0.41 -29.49 -21.81
C THR A 11 -0.49 -28.02 -21.38
N GLN A 12 -0.82 -27.63 -20.16
CA GLN A 12 -0.67 -28.30 -18.87
C GLN A 12 -1.72 -27.72 -17.91
N ALA A 13 -2.90 -28.32 -17.83
CA ALA A 13 -3.68 -28.20 -16.60
C ALA A 13 -2.95 -29.08 -15.59
N ILE A 14 -1.99 -28.51 -14.86
CA ILE A 14 -1.44 -29.18 -13.68
C ILE A 14 -2.63 -29.30 -12.74
N ALA A 15 -3.22 -30.50 -12.71
CA ALA A 15 -4.21 -30.86 -11.73
C ALA A 15 -3.46 -30.88 -10.41
N CYS A 16 -3.75 -29.91 -9.55
CA CYS A 16 -3.17 -29.82 -8.23
C CYS A 16 -3.35 -31.15 -7.52
N THR A 17 -2.23 -31.77 -7.15
CA THR A 17 -2.30 -33.08 -6.50
C THR A 17 -2.82 -32.91 -5.07
N PRO A 18 -3.60 -33.88 -4.53
CA PRO A 18 -4.06 -33.80 -3.15
C PRO A 18 -2.86 -33.71 -2.19
N GLY A 19 -2.73 -32.58 -1.48
CA GLY A 19 -1.62 -32.31 -0.56
C GLY A 19 -0.55 -31.35 -1.09
N GLU A 20 -0.67 -30.87 -2.32
CA GLU A 20 0.25 -29.89 -2.90
C GLU A 20 -0.01 -28.47 -2.32
N THR A 21 1.00 -27.88 -1.69
CA THR A 21 0.91 -26.55 -1.03
C THR A 21 1.46 -25.42 -1.89
N SER A 22 1.61 -25.62 -3.21
CA SER A 22 2.07 -24.57 -4.10
C SER A 22 1.11 -23.38 -4.08
N LEU A 23 1.63 -22.16 -4.21
CA LEU A 23 0.81 -20.94 -4.22
C LEU A 23 -0.24 -20.97 -5.34
N VAL A 24 0.10 -21.57 -6.49
CA VAL A 24 -0.77 -21.69 -7.66
C VAL A 24 -1.95 -22.61 -7.35
N CYS A 25 -1.68 -23.74 -6.72
CA CYS A 25 -2.73 -24.68 -6.34
C CYS A 25 -3.58 -24.17 -5.18
N SER A 26 -2.97 -23.51 -4.22
CA SER A 26 -3.65 -22.83 -3.12
C SER A 26 -4.60 -21.75 -3.63
N CYS A 27 -4.16 -20.94 -4.60
CA CYS A 27 -5.03 -19.96 -5.25
C CYS A 27 -6.20 -20.61 -6.00
N LYS A 28 -5.91 -21.64 -6.81
CA LYS A 28 -6.93 -22.36 -7.57
C LYS A 28 -7.95 -23.08 -6.68
N ALA A 29 -7.55 -23.45 -5.47
CA ALA A 29 -8.42 -24.00 -4.42
C ALA A 29 -9.21 -22.93 -3.64
N GLY A 30 -9.13 -21.64 -4.02
CA GLY A 30 -9.89 -20.54 -3.43
C GLY A 30 -9.19 -19.81 -2.28
N MET A 31 -7.90 -20.09 -2.03
CA MET A 31 -7.15 -19.40 -0.99
C MET A 31 -6.70 -18.03 -1.46
N VAL A 32 -7.44 -17.01 -1.05
CA VAL A 32 -7.25 -15.61 -1.49
C VAL A 32 -5.83 -15.10 -1.20
N SER A 33 -5.23 -15.45 -0.05
CA SER A 33 -3.85 -15.06 0.29
C SER A 33 -2.82 -15.59 -0.71
N ALA A 34 -3.00 -16.82 -1.19
CA ALA A 34 -2.13 -17.41 -2.19
C ALA A 34 -2.36 -16.78 -3.58
N CYS A 35 -3.61 -16.47 -3.94
CA CYS A 35 -3.90 -15.73 -5.18
C CYS A 35 -3.29 -14.34 -5.18
N VAL A 36 -3.31 -13.65 -4.04
CA VAL A 36 -2.75 -12.31 -3.94
C VAL A 36 -1.23 -12.33 -3.96
N THR A 37 -0.61 -13.35 -3.36
CA THR A 37 0.84 -13.56 -3.45
C THR A 37 1.27 -13.85 -4.90
N LEU A 38 0.45 -14.58 -5.67
CA LEU A 38 0.64 -14.76 -7.11
C LEU A 38 0.39 -13.49 -7.94
N ALA A 39 -0.60 -12.69 -7.56
CA ALA A 39 -0.93 -11.45 -8.23
C ALA A 39 0.08 -10.33 -7.94
N ALA A 40 0.94 -10.48 -6.93
CA ALA A 40 1.96 -9.51 -6.57
C ALA A 40 3.00 -9.26 -7.68
N ASP A 41 3.13 -10.13 -8.69
CA ASP A 41 3.95 -9.91 -9.88
C ASP A 41 3.35 -8.87 -10.85
N ASP A 42 2.04 -8.59 -10.77
CA ASP A 42 1.36 -7.54 -11.54
C ASP A 42 0.68 -6.57 -10.57
N THR A 43 1.52 -5.71 -9.98
CA THR A 43 1.16 -4.73 -8.95
C THR A 43 -0.06 -3.86 -9.31
N ARG A 44 -0.31 -3.62 -10.60
CA ARG A 44 -1.51 -2.91 -11.07
C ARG A 44 -2.78 -3.74 -10.95
N LYS A 45 -2.75 -5.01 -11.35
CA LYS A 45 -3.91 -5.90 -11.20
C LYS A 45 -4.21 -6.19 -9.74
N ALA A 46 -3.18 -6.35 -8.90
CA ALA A 46 -3.36 -6.53 -7.46
C ALA A 46 -4.08 -5.34 -6.83
N ALA A 47 -3.71 -4.11 -7.21
CA ALA A 47 -4.37 -2.89 -6.74
C ALA A 47 -5.83 -2.78 -7.23
N GLN A 48 -6.12 -3.17 -8.47
CA GLN A 48 -7.49 -3.19 -9.01
C GLN A 48 -8.39 -4.22 -8.32
N VAL A 49 -7.86 -5.41 -8.04
CA VAL A 49 -8.60 -6.46 -7.32
C VAL A 49 -8.90 -6.02 -5.89
N LEU A 50 -7.98 -5.32 -5.23
CA LEU A 50 -8.22 -4.74 -3.91
C LEU A 50 -9.37 -3.70 -3.93
N ASP A 51 -9.39 -2.81 -4.93
CA ASP A 51 -10.45 -1.79 -5.07
C ASP A 51 -11.82 -2.44 -5.23
N GLN A 52 -11.91 -3.46 -6.08
CA GLN A 52 -13.15 -4.22 -6.31
C GLN A 52 -13.62 -4.97 -5.07
N VAL A 53 -12.70 -5.52 -4.28
CA VAL A 53 -13.03 -6.20 -3.01
C VAL A 53 -13.52 -5.19 -1.98
N GLN A 54 -12.94 -3.99 -1.93
CA GLN A 54 -13.34 -2.95 -0.99
C GLN A 54 -14.68 -2.32 -1.36
N GLU A 55 -14.93 -2.06 -2.64
CA GLU A 55 -16.23 -1.58 -3.14
C GLU A 55 -17.33 -2.61 -2.91
N ALA A 56 -17.06 -3.89 -3.18
CA ALA A 56 -17.99 -4.98 -2.87
C ALA A 56 -18.28 -5.09 -1.37
N LEU A 57 -17.32 -4.78 -0.50
CA LEU A 57 -17.50 -4.77 0.95
C LEU A 57 -18.35 -3.58 1.42
N GLU A 58 -18.14 -2.40 0.86
CA GLU A 58 -18.98 -1.22 1.15
C GLU A 58 -20.42 -1.44 0.69
N GLN A 59 -20.62 -2.00 -0.50
CA GLN A 59 -21.95 -2.36 -0.98
C GLN A 59 -22.60 -3.45 -0.12
N ALA A 60 -21.84 -4.47 0.30
CA ALA A 60 -22.34 -5.47 1.24
C ALA A 60 -22.71 -4.87 2.61
N SER A 61 -21.96 -3.87 3.08
CA SER A 61 -22.28 -3.15 4.33
C SER A 61 -23.51 -2.27 4.21
N LEU A 62 -23.81 -1.73 3.02
CA LEU A 62 -25.03 -0.96 2.76
C LEU A 62 -26.27 -1.86 2.60
N MET A 63 -26.07 -3.12 2.18
CA MET A 63 -27.15 -4.10 2.00
C MET A 63 -27.39 -4.97 3.23
N ALA A 64 -26.45 -5.05 4.17
CA ALA A 64 -26.61 -5.80 5.41
C ALA A 64 -27.32 -4.95 6.48
N GLY A 65 -28.59 -5.25 6.75
CA GLY A 65 -29.23 -4.85 8.01
C GLY A 65 -28.43 -5.36 9.22
N GLU A 66 -28.58 -4.68 10.37
CA GLU A 66 -27.80 -4.68 11.64
C GLU A 66 -27.41 -6.04 12.28
N GLY A 67 -26.95 -7.03 11.51
CA GLY A 67 -26.87 -8.42 11.96
C GLY A 67 -25.50 -9.10 11.93
N ASP A 68 -24.44 -8.48 11.41
CA ASP A 68 -23.13 -9.15 11.36
C ASP A 68 -21.92 -8.21 11.36
N GLU A 69 -21.88 -7.30 12.34
CA GLU A 69 -20.72 -6.42 12.56
C GLU A 69 -19.40 -7.19 12.64
N ASN A 70 -19.43 -8.44 13.13
CA ASN A 70 -18.24 -9.25 13.32
C ASN A 70 -17.65 -9.69 11.97
N LYS A 71 -18.50 -10.08 11.02
CA LYS A 71 -18.10 -10.42 9.66
C LYS A 71 -17.60 -9.19 8.89
N THR A 72 -18.24 -8.02 9.06
CA THR A 72 -17.75 -6.75 8.47
C THR A 72 -16.37 -6.37 9.03
N LYS A 73 -16.18 -6.47 10.35
CA LYS A 73 -14.88 -6.23 11.00
C LYS A 73 -13.80 -7.22 10.53
N GLN A 74 -14.14 -8.49 10.36
CA GLN A 74 -13.20 -9.52 9.90
C GLN A 74 -12.81 -9.31 8.43
N LEU A 75 -13.76 -8.92 7.58
CA LEU A 75 -13.50 -8.59 6.17
C LEU A 75 -12.66 -7.31 6.03
N GLN A 76 -12.96 -6.28 6.82
CA GLN A 76 -12.16 -5.06 6.87
C GLN A 76 -10.72 -5.33 7.35
N ALA A 77 -10.55 -6.12 8.42
CA ALA A 77 -9.23 -6.52 8.89
C ALA A 77 -8.45 -7.34 7.84
N THR A 78 -9.16 -8.14 7.04
CA THR A 78 -8.54 -8.91 5.94
C THR A 78 -8.11 -7.98 4.81
N ALA A 79 -8.94 -7.01 4.41
CA ALA A 79 -8.59 -6.01 3.41
C ALA A 79 -7.42 -5.11 3.86
N GLU A 80 -7.39 -4.72 5.14
CA GLU A 80 -6.31 -3.96 5.75
C GLU A 80 -5.01 -4.77 5.79
N SER A 81 -5.08 -6.03 6.22
CA SER A 81 -3.93 -6.97 6.24
C SER A 81 -3.39 -7.22 4.84
N LEU A 82 -4.27 -7.34 3.85
CA LEU A 82 -3.90 -7.52 2.46
C LEU A 82 -3.28 -6.26 1.86
N SER A 83 -3.83 -5.09 2.18
CA SER A 83 -3.26 -3.78 1.82
C SER A 83 -1.90 -3.53 2.49
N GLN A 84 -1.71 -4.06 3.70
CA GLN A 84 -0.42 -4.04 4.41
C GLN A 84 0.60 -4.98 3.76
N SER A 85 0.16 -6.17 3.36
CA SER A 85 0.98 -7.19 2.70
C SER A 85 1.35 -6.77 1.26
N LEU A 86 0.48 -6.02 0.59
CA LEU A 86 0.71 -5.40 -0.72
C LEU A 86 1.36 -4.00 -0.62
N GLY A 87 1.65 -3.55 0.61
CA GLY A 87 2.57 -2.46 0.86
C GLY A 87 2.09 -1.07 0.45
N SER A 88 0.80 -0.73 0.49
CA SER A 88 0.33 0.61 0.90
C SER A 88 -1.19 0.74 0.84
N SER A 89 -1.75 1.30 1.91
CA SER A 89 -3.16 1.71 1.98
C SER A 89 -3.35 3.13 1.44
N GLU A 90 -3.08 3.35 0.16
CA GLU A 90 -3.55 4.55 -0.54
C GLU A 90 -4.48 4.10 -1.66
N PRO A 91 -5.76 4.55 -1.65
CA PRO A 91 -6.73 4.07 -2.61
C PRO A 91 -6.25 4.34 -4.05
N PRO A 92 -6.48 3.40 -4.98
CA PRO A 92 -6.10 3.55 -6.39
C PRO A 92 -6.86 4.68 -7.10
N GLN A 93 -7.84 5.29 -6.42
CA GLN A 93 -8.51 6.50 -6.85
C GLN A 93 -7.63 7.70 -6.51
N CYS A 94 -6.82 8.13 -7.49
CA CYS A 94 -5.92 9.28 -7.44
C CYS A 94 -6.70 10.62 -7.38
N LYS A 95 -7.50 10.81 -6.32
CA LYS A 95 -8.34 11.99 -6.09
C LYS A 95 -7.63 13.09 -5.31
N GLY A 96 -6.46 12.79 -4.72
CA GLY A 96 -5.74 13.69 -3.83
C GLY A 96 -4.60 14.42 -4.51
N GLN A 97 -4.70 15.74 -4.62
CA GLN A 97 -3.54 16.62 -4.80
C GLN A 97 -2.80 16.84 -3.46
N GLU A 98 -3.36 16.40 -2.34
CA GLU A 98 -2.78 16.60 -1.01
C GLU A 98 -1.90 15.42 -0.64
N HIS A 99 -0.61 15.69 -0.50
CA HIS A 99 0.40 14.73 -0.09
C HIS A 99 0.76 14.95 1.37
N HIS A 100 0.54 13.92 2.20
CA HIS A 100 0.90 13.96 3.60
C HIS A 100 2.36 13.53 3.81
N LEU A 101 3.19 14.45 4.30
CA LEU A 101 4.62 14.20 4.53
C LEU A 101 4.87 13.22 5.68
N ILE A 102 3.99 13.21 6.68
CA ILE A 102 4.08 12.29 7.82
C ILE A 102 3.20 11.07 7.52
N SER A 103 3.82 10.09 6.88
CA SER A 103 3.24 8.78 6.60
C SER A 103 2.99 7.98 7.89
N ARG A 104 2.24 6.87 7.77
CA ARG A 104 2.02 5.96 8.91
C ARG A 104 3.32 5.36 9.45
N PRO A 105 4.29 4.91 8.61
CA PRO A 105 5.60 4.47 9.09
C PRO A 105 6.37 5.54 9.86
N ILE A 106 6.46 6.76 9.33
CA ILE A 106 7.14 7.87 10.01
C ILE A 106 6.47 8.17 11.37
N ALA A 107 5.15 8.26 11.41
CA ALA A 107 4.40 8.50 12.64
C ALA A 107 4.62 7.40 13.70
N ARG A 108 4.71 6.13 13.28
CA ARG A 108 5.04 5.00 14.17
C ARG A 108 6.46 5.10 14.72
N GLN A 109 7.39 5.69 13.99
CA GLN A 109 8.74 5.92 14.49
C GLN A 109 8.80 7.12 15.43
N LEU A 110 8.11 8.22 15.10
CA LEU A 110 8.00 9.41 15.95
C LEU A 110 7.39 9.09 17.31
N SER A 111 6.38 8.21 17.37
CA SER A 111 5.77 7.81 18.65
C SER A 111 6.72 7.11 19.62
N LYS A 112 7.82 6.54 19.10
CA LYS A 112 8.89 5.90 19.89
C LYS A 112 10.06 6.84 20.17
N HIS A 113 10.11 8.02 19.54
CA HIS A 113 11.24 8.92 19.61
C HIS A 113 11.31 9.62 20.98
N PRO A 114 12.48 9.69 21.65
CA PRO A 114 12.59 10.18 23.03
C PRO A 114 12.06 11.60 23.24
N THR A 115 12.30 12.49 22.26
CA THR A 115 11.98 13.92 22.32
C THR A 115 10.80 14.34 21.45
N LEU A 116 10.36 13.51 20.50
CA LEU A 116 9.35 13.86 19.49
C LEU A 116 8.04 13.09 19.66
N ARG A 117 7.99 12.12 20.58
CA ARG A 117 6.76 11.36 20.87
C ARG A 117 5.61 12.27 21.27
N GLY A 118 4.44 12.02 20.69
CA GLY A 118 3.20 12.75 20.99
C GLY A 118 3.06 14.13 20.33
N LEU A 119 4.06 14.59 19.55
CA LEU A 119 4.01 15.90 18.90
C LEU A 119 3.38 15.87 17.49
N TYR A 120 3.29 14.69 16.89
CA TYR A 120 2.86 14.47 15.50
C TYR A 120 1.93 13.28 15.39
N THR A 121 0.98 13.36 14.46
CA THR A 121 0.05 12.28 14.14
C THR A 121 0.25 11.77 12.71
N PRO A 122 -0.18 10.53 12.38
CA PRO A 122 -0.25 10.11 10.99
C PRO A 122 -1.15 11.07 10.20
N ARG A 123 -0.74 11.46 8.99
CA ARG A 123 -1.48 12.40 8.13
C ARG A 123 -1.81 13.73 8.82
N ASP A 124 -0.88 14.22 9.63
CA ASP A 124 -1.02 15.51 10.31
C ASP A 124 -1.33 16.62 9.29
N PRO A 125 -2.45 17.35 9.43
CA PRO A 125 -2.87 18.34 8.44
C PRO A 125 -1.93 19.55 8.37
N ARG A 126 -1.06 19.74 9.37
CA ARG A 126 0.01 20.74 9.31
C ARG A 126 1.13 20.36 8.33
N PHE A 127 1.12 19.12 7.84
CA PHE A 127 2.17 18.47 7.04
C PHE A 127 1.62 17.97 5.71
N VAL A 128 1.05 18.90 4.93
CA VAL A 128 0.45 18.63 3.64
C VAL A 128 1.15 19.47 2.57
N ALA A 129 1.66 18.81 1.54
CA ALA A 129 2.16 19.44 0.32
C ALA A 129 1.14 19.25 -0.80
N ARG A 130 1.10 20.18 -1.76
CA ARG A 130 0.27 20.04 -2.95
C ARG A 130 1.07 19.43 -4.09
N ALA A 131 0.60 18.29 -4.57
CA ALA A 131 1.09 17.65 -5.78
C ALA A 131 0.87 18.58 -6.98
N ARG A 132 1.77 18.48 -7.96
CA ARG A 132 1.69 19.23 -9.21
C ARG A 132 0.50 18.79 -10.05
N ASP A 133 0.29 17.48 -10.11
CA ASP A 133 -0.74 16.82 -10.88
C ASP A 133 -1.07 15.47 -10.24
N GLU A 134 -2.10 14.80 -10.78
CA GLU A 134 -2.50 13.48 -10.33
C GLU A 134 -1.35 12.46 -10.40
N GLN A 135 -0.54 12.48 -11.47
CA GLN A 135 0.54 11.51 -11.67
C GLN A 135 1.65 11.65 -10.63
N ALA A 136 1.93 12.88 -10.17
CA ALA A 136 2.93 13.17 -9.16
C ALA A 136 2.63 12.50 -7.80
N HIS A 137 1.36 12.23 -7.51
CA HIS A 137 0.87 11.66 -6.26
C HIS A 137 0.00 10.40 -6.44
N CYS A 138 0.03 9.79 -7.63
CA CYS A 138 -0.81 8.62 -7.89
C CYS A 138 -0.16 7.34 -7.33
N GLY A 139 -0.70 6.90 -6.20
CA GLY A 139 -0.34 5.66 -5.52
C GLY A 139 0.99 5.72 -4.77
N TYR A 140 1.21 4.69 -3.97
CA TYR A 140 2.40 4.60 -3.13
C TYR A 140 3.59 4.02 -3.88
N GLN A 141 4.23 4.91 -4.63
CA GLN A 141 5.37 4.62 -5.48
C GLN A 141 6.66 4.44 -4.66
N GLN A 142 7.72 3.90 -5.29
CA GLN A 142 9.01 3.67 -4.66
C GLN A 142 9.56 4.93 -3.95
N TRP A 143 9.37 6.12 -4.54
CA TRP A 143 9.85 7.36 -3.94
C TRP A 143 9.23 7.65 -2.55
N HIS A 144 7.98 7.27 -2.29
CA HIS A 144 7.39 7.41 -0.95
C HIS A 144 8.13 6.52 0.06
N ARG A 145 8.44 5.28 -0.32
CA ARG A 145 9.20 4.33 0.52
C ARG A 145 10.60 4.87 0.81
N ASP A 146 11.25 5.41 -0.21
CA ASP A 146 12.60 5.95 -0.08
C ASP A 146 12.63 7.15 0.89
N VAL A 147 11.64 8.06 0.79
CA VAL A 147 11.48 9.18 1.73
C VAL A 147 11.20 8.68 3.15
N ASP A 148 10.28 7.72 3.31
CA ASP A 148 9.97 7.10 4.61
C ASP A 148 11.21 6.48 5.26
N GLU A 149 11.96 5.68 4.51
CA GLU A 149 13.18 5.04 4.97
C GLU A 149 14.24 6.08 5.37
N GLU A 150 14.40 7.14 4.58
CA GLU A 150 15.34 8.21 4.86
C GLU A 150 15.00 8.94 6.16
N VAL A 151 13.73 9.33 6.33
CA VAL A 151 13.26 10.02 7.55
C VAL A 151 13.39 9.12 8.77
N ILE A 152 13.00 7.84 8.66
CA ILE A 152 13.14 6.87 9.76
C ILE A 152 14.60 6.66 10.13
N ARG A 153 15.50 6.53 9.15
CA ARG A 153 16.94 6.41 9.39
C ARG A 153 17.49 7.65 10.09
N TRP A 154 17.07 8.84 9.66
CA TRP A 154 17.44 10.08 10.32
C TRP A 154 16.95 10.13 11.77
N LEU A 155 15.69 9.76 12.03
CA LEU A 155 15.13 9.70 13.39
C LEU A 155 15.92 8.73 14.30
N ASN A 156 16.29 7.57 13.77
CA ASN A 156 17.10 6.59 14.52
C ASN A 156 18.50 7.11 14.85
N GLY A 157 19.11 7.87 13.95
CA GLY A 157 20.43 8.48 14.16
C GLY A 157 20.42 9.74 15.04
N ASN A 158 19.25 10.34 15.29
CA ASN A 158 19.12 11.65 15.94
C ASN A 158 18.21 11.59 17.17
N SER A 159 18.54 10.76 18.17
CA SER A 159 17.73 10.56 19.39
C SER A 159 17.42 11.82 20.20
N LYS A 160 18.18 12.91 19.99
CA LYS A 160 18.00 14.24 20.61
C LYS A 160 17.36 15.27 19.67
N ALA A 161 16.81 14.84 18.53
CA ALA A 161 16.20 15.72 17.54
C ALA A 161 15.15 16.63 18.20
N THR A 162 15.16 17.90 17.81
CA THR A 162 14.15 18.88 18.22
C THR A 162 13.02 18.91 17.19
N PRO A 163 11.84 19.45 17.54
CA PRO A 163 10.78 19.69 16.57
C PRO A 163 11.28 20.49 15.36
N GLN A 164 12.08 21.54 15.60
CA GLN A 164 12.70 22.32 14.54
C GLN A 164 13.62 21.47 13.66
N GLY A 165 14.48 20.63 14.24
CA GLY A 165 15.38 19.77 13.46
C GLY A 165 14.62 18.75 12.60
N PHE A 166 13.48 18.25 13.09
CA PHE A 166 12.61 17.38 12.28
C PHE A 166 11.96 18.15 11.12
N MET A 167 11.47 19.37 11.38
CA MET A 167 10.95 20.26 10.32
C MET A 167 12.01 20.56 9.26
N ASP A 168 13.24 20.87 9.69
CA ASP A 168 14.34 21.16 8.79
C ASP A 168 14.69 19.94 7.93
N LYS A 169 14.62 18.73 8.51
CA LYS A 169 14.82 17.49 7.74
C LYS A 169 13.75 17.28 6.67
N LEU A 170 12.49 17.55 6.99
CA LEU A 170 11.42 17.47 5.99
C LEU A 170 11.63 18.54 4.90
N ARG A 171 11.90 19.79 5.25
CA ARG A 171 12.18 20.84 4.26
C ARG A 171 13.37 20.50 3.36
N ASP A 172 14.44 19.93 3.91
CA ASP A 172 15.59 19.44 3.15
C ASP A 172 15.15 18.48 2.04
N ILE A 173 14.41 17.42 2.40
CA ILE A 173 13.91 16.43 1.44
C ILE A 173 13.03 17.09 0.37
N TYR A 174 12.03 17.87 0.78
CA TYR A 174 11.06 18.46 -0.16
C TYR A 174 11.61 19.65 -0.95
N SER A 175 12.80 20.13 -0.62
CA SER A 175 13.50 21.16 -1.40
C SER A 175 14.29 20.62 -2.60
N ARG A 176 14.47 19.30 -2.69
CA ARG A 176 15.26 18.64 -3.74
C ARG A 176 14.61 18.75 -5.12
N PRO A 177 15.39 18.73 -6.22
CA PRO A 177 14.85 18.89 -7.57
C PRO A 177 13.74 17.91 -7.93
N GLU A 178 13.91 16.63 -7.60
CA GLU A 178 12.93 15.57 -7.86
C GLU A 178 11.65 15.73 -7.03
N MET A 179 11.78 16.24 -5.80
CA MET A 179 10.65 16.50 -4.93
C MET A 179 9.91 17.76 -5.37
N LYS A 180 10.61 18.82 -5.78
CA LYS A 180 10.01 20.03 -6.38
C LYS A 180 9.33 19.75 -7.71
N ALA A 181 9.82 18.79 -8.49
CA ALA A 181 9.14 18.39 -9.72
C ALA A 181 7.75 17.79 -9.44
N ARG A 182 7.57 17.17 -8.26
CA ARG A 182 6.31 16.56 -7.79
C ARG A 182 5.46 17.51 -6.95
N PHE A 183 6.10 18.29 -6.08
CA PHE A 183 5.53 19.20 -5.09
C PHE A 183 6.20 20.58 -5.26
N PRO A 184 5.76 21.38 -6.25
CA PRO A 184 6.47 22.61 -6.65
C PRO A 184 6.55 23.65 -5.54
N ASP A 185 5.53 23.70 -4.68
CA ASP A 185 5.48 24.61 -3.53
C ASP A 185 6.15 24.02 -2.28
N GLY A 186 6.68 22.79 -2.37
CA GLY A 186 7.35 22.09 -1.28
C GLY A 186 6.45 21.90 -0.05
N PHE A 187 7.03 22.16 1.12
CA PHE A 187 6.41 22.07 2.44
C PHE A 187 6.90 23.18 3.37
#